data_AF-A0A959AM40-F1
#
_entry.id   AF-A0A959AM40-F1
#
_cell.length_a   1.000
_cell.length_b   1.000
_cell.length_c   1.000
_cell.angle_alpha   90.00
_cell.angle_beta   90.00
_cell.angle_gamma   90.00
#
_symmetry.space_group_name_H-M   'P 1'
#
loop_
_entity.id
_entity.type
_entity.pdbx_description
1 polymer ?
#
loop_
_entity_poly.entity_id
_entity_poly.type
_entity_poly.pdbx_seq_one_letter_code
_entity_poly.pdbx_strand_id
1 'polypeptide(L)'
;KNIKGTSDAADDLNTLMQIEITDYTLRDTVANGSTPQKKVIAQQVAQVYPQAVTTNLTEVVPDIYQRAEVKDGWIMLATDLKAGERVKIITEQCAELYEVTQVEESRFRVAELQTLNVEQQTVFVYGREVNDFHTVDYEAISMLNVSATQELYRLIQQQQREIDALKSQNNALKKEVTSLSGLQAKVAQIELALQRMNNIGLT
;
A
#
# COMPACT_ATOMS: atom_id res chain seq x y z
N LYS A 1 19.18 22.79 7.60
CA LYS A 1 18.39 21.66 8.15
C LYS A 1 18.85 21.38 9.58
N ASN A 2 17.92 21.06 10.49
CA ASN A 2 18.24 20.59 11.84
C ASN A 2 18.29 19.05 11.81
N ILE A 3 19.44 18.45 12.11
CA ILE A 3 19.64 16.99 12.01
C ILE A 3 19.19 16.33 13.32
N LYS A 4 18.23 15.41 13.26
CA LYS A 4 17.74 14.65 14.43
C LYS A 4 18.48 13.33 14.66
N GLY A 5 19.07 12.76 13.61
CA GLY A 5 19.75 11.47 13.65
C GLY A 5 19.70 10.78 12.28
N THR A 6 20.19 9.54 12.23
CA THR A 6 19.97 8.61 11.11
C THR A 6 18.64 7.90 11.26
N SER A 7 18.07 7.40 10.17
CA SER A 7 16.83 6.62 10.18
C SER A 7 17.02 5.26 10.89
N ASP A 8 15.93 4.71 11.42
CA ASP A 8 15.87 3.32 11.88
C ASP A 8 15.40 2.44 10.72
N ALA A 9 16.34 1.75 10.08
CA ALA A 9 16.07 1.02 8.85
C ALA A 9 15.18 -0.23 9.06
N ALA A 10 15.15 -0.79 10.27
CA ALA A 10 14.28 -1.92 10.60
C ALA A 10 12.83 -1.47 10.77
N ASP A 11 12.61 -0.36 11.46
CA ASP A 11 11.29 0.25 11.57
C ASP A 11 10.80 0.82 10.24
N ASP A 12 11.70 1.37 9.42
CA ASP A 12 11.39 1.83 8.08
C ASP A 12 10.88 0.68 7.19
N LEU A 13 11.55 -0.48 7.24
CA LEU A 13 11.10 -1.69 6.55
C LEU A 13 9.71 -2.14 7.07
N ASN A 14 9.52 -2.19 8.38
CA ASN A 14 8.22 -2.57 8.97
C ASN A 14 7.09 -1.60 8.58
N THR A 15 7.39 -0.30 8.47
CA THR A 15 6.45 0.73 8.05
C THR A 15 6.11 0.57 6.57
N LEU A 16 7.12 0.39 5.71
CA LEU A 16 6.93 0.19 4.28
C LEU A 16 6.08 -1.04 3.98
N MET A 17 6.29 -2.14 4.72
CA MET A 17 5.52 -3.38 4.55
C MET A 17 4.05 -3.27 4.91
N GLN A 18 3.65 -2.20 5.62
CA GLN A 18 2.24 -1.90 5.91
C GLN A 18 1.59 -1.03 4.83
N ILE A 19 2.36 -0.44 3.90
CA ILE A 19 1.81 0.39 2.81
C ILE A 19 1.31 -0.53 1.69
N GLU A 20 0.05 -0.34 1.30
CA GLU A 20 -0.57 -1.13 0.23
C GLU A 20 -0.36 -0.45 -1.12
N ILE A 21 0.18 -1.21 -2.08
CA ILE A 21 0.27 -0.78 -3.47
C ILE A 21 -1.04 -1.17 -4.17
N THR A 22 -1.76 -0.17 -4.68
CA THR A 22 -3.09 -0.30 -5.25
C THR A 22 -3.08 0.09 -6.73
N ASP A 23 -3.69 -0.75 -7.55
CA ASP A 23 -4.00 -0.42 -8.95
C ASP A 23 -5.37 0.27 -9.02
N TYR A 24 -5.43 1.48 -9.58
CA TYR A 24 -6.67 2.22 -9.75
C TYR A 24 -6.67 3.08 -11.01
N THR A 25 -7.87 3.45 -11.48
CA THR A 25 -8.07 4.51 -12.48
C THR A 25 -8.65 5.74 -11.81
N LEU A 26 -8.38 6.92 -12.38
CA LEU A 26 -8.95 8.16 -11.90
C LEU A 26 -10.38 8.32 -12.44
N ARG A 27 -11.29 8.86 -11.62
CA ARG A 27 -12.68 9.11 -12.03
C ARG A 27 -12.75 10.18 -13.11
N ASP A 28 -12.02 11.28 -12.92
CA ASP A 28 -11.83 12.29 -13.96
C ASP A 28 -10.77 11.82 -14.97
N THR A 29 -11.22 11.02 -15.93
CA THR A 29 -10.38 10.54 -17.04
C THR A 29 -10.15 11.58 -18.13
N VAL A 30 -10.93 12.67 -18.14
CA VAL A 30 -10.80 13.73 -19.15
C VAL A 30 -9.56 14.57 -18.84
N ALA A 31 -9.40 14.99 -17.58
CA ALA A 31 -8.23 15.75 -17.16
C ALA A 31 -6.99 14.88 -16.97
N ASN A 32 -7.15 13.63 -16.51
CA ASN A 32 -6.03 12.81 -16.06
C ASN A 32 -5.70 11.61 -16.96
N GLY A 33 -6.44 11.42 -18.05
CA GLY A 33 -6.35 10.25 -18.91
C GLY A 33 -6.98 9.00 -18.30
N SER A 34 -7.07 7.94 -19.10
CA SER A 34 -7.68 6.65 -18.72
C SER A 34 -6.66 5.57 -18.37
N THR A 35 -5.37 5.91 -18.34
CA THR A 35 -4.30 4.95 -18.06
C THR A 35 -4.40 4.45 -16.60
N PRO A 36 -4.47 3.12 -16.37
CA PRO A 36 -4.39 2.56 -15.03
C PRO A 36 -3.11 3.01 -14.31
N GLN A 37 -3.25 3.39 -13.05
CA GLN A 37 -2.15 3.82 -12.19
C GLN A 37 -1.89 2.78 -11.11
N LYS A 38 -0.61 2.52 -10.83
CA LYS A 38 -0.16 1.72 -9.69
C LYS A 38 0.46 2.65 -8.67
N LYS A 39 -0.25 2.91 -7.57
CA LYS A 39 0.06 3.96 -6.59
C LYS A 39 -0.41 3.54 -5.19
N VAL A 40 -0.29 4.44 -4.23
CA VAL A 40 -0.76 4.23 -2.85
C VAL A 40 -2.04 5.02 -2.60
N ILE A 41 -2.83 4.61 -1.61
CA ILE A 41 -4.02 5.34 -1.16
C ILE A 41 -3.63 6.28 -0.02
N ALA A 42 -3.84 7.59 -0.22
CA ALA A 42 -3.38 8.62 0.71
C ALA A 42 -3.90 8.43 2.14
N GLN A 43 -5.16 8.02 2.29
CA GLN A 43 -5.79 7.75 3.58
C GLN A 43 -5.13 6.57 4.31
N GLN A 44 -4.69 5.54 3.57
CA GLN A 44 -4.01 4.37 4.12
C GLN A 44 -2.59 4.74 4.56
N VAL A 45 -1.87 5.49 3.72
CA VAL A 45 -0.53 6.01 4.06
C VAL A 45 -0.59 6.94 5.27
N ALA A 46 -1.64 7.75 5.43
CA ALA A 46 -1.77 8.65 6.57
C ALA A 46 -1.83 7.91 7.92
N GLN A 47 -2.32 6.67 7.94
CA GLN A 47 -2.40 5.84 9.15
C GLN A 47 -1.06 5.23 9.53
N VAL A 48 -0.22 4.89 8.55
CA VAL A 48 1.03 4.13 8.76
C VAL A 48 2.27 5.02 8.69
N TYR A 49 2.27 6.03 7.83
CA TYR A 49 3.40 6.93 7.57
C TYR A 49 2.92 8.37 7.34
N PRO A 50 2.34 9.03 8.37
CA PRO A 50 1.65 10.31 8.25
C PRO A 50 2.52 11.44 7.71
N GLN A 51 3.83 11.40 7.92
CA GLN A 51 4.75 12.44 7.43
C GLN A 51 4.87 12.48 5.89
N ALA A 52 4.45 11.43 5.20
CA ALA A 52 4.38 11.40 3.73
C ALA A 52 3.02 11.84 3.18
N VAL A 53 2.13 12.38 4.01
CA VAL A 53 0.80 12.80 3.58
C VAL A 53 0.54 14.23 4.02
N THR A 54 0.18 15.07 3.06
CA THR A 54 -0.44 16.37 3.37
C THR A 54 -1.93 16.14 3.55
N THR A 55 -2.45 16.55 4.71
CA THR A 55 -3.84 16.32 5.12
C THR A 55 -4.62 17.64 5.15
N ASN A 56 -5.95 17.53 5.18
CA ASN A 56 -6.86 18.65 5.38
C ASN A 56 -6.76 19.76 4.31
N LEU A 57 -6.51 19.36 3.07
CA LEU A 57 -6.57 20.28 1.93
C LEU A 57 -8.02 20.50 1.53
N THR A 58 -8.33 21.73 1.12
CA THR A 58 -9.62 22.06 0.51
C THR A 58 -9.50 21.85 -0.99
N GLU A 59 -10.21 20.85 -1.51
CA GLU A 59 -10.19 20.49 -2.92
C GLU A 59 -11.55 19.97 -3.40
N VAL A 60 -11.75 19.96 -4.71
CA VAL A 60 -12.97 19.40 -5.31
C VAL A 60 -12.72 17.99 -5.82
N VAL A 61 -13.50 17.03 -5.34
CA VAL A 61 -13.40 15.63 -5.77
C VAL A 61 -14.46 15.26 -6.80
N PRO A 62 -14.13 14.41 -7.80
CA PRO A 62 -15.08 13.93 -8.81
C PRO A 62 -15.93 12.75 -8.28
N ASP A 63 -16.56 12.91 -7.13
CA ASP A 63 -17.31 11.84 -6.46
C ASP A 63 -18.70 11.61 -7.08
N ILE A 64 -19.34 12.68 -7.56
CA ILE A 64 -20.63 12.64 -8.26
C ILE A 64 -20.42 12.38 -9.76
N TYR A 65 -19.62 13.23 -10.43
CA TYR A 65 -19.15 13.10 -11.81
C TYR A 65 -20.23 12.66 -12.83
N GLN A 66 -21.38 13.36 -12.85
CA GLN A 66 -22.57 12.96 -13.61
C GLN A 66 -23.27 14.14 -14.29
N ARG A 67 -23.85 13.90 -15.49
CA ARG A 67 -24.75 14.87 -16.14
C ARG A 67 -26.14 14.83 -15.51
N ALA A 68 -26.73 16.00 -15.31
CA ALA A 68 -28.05 16.14 -14.72
C ALA A 68 -28.87 17.20 -15.47
N GLU A 69 -30.18 16.98 -15.57
CA GLU A 69 -31.11 17.97 -16.10
C GLU A 69 -31.41 19.06 -15.06
N VAL A 70 -31.63 20.28 -15.52
CA VAL A 70 -32.06 21.40 -14.69
C VAL A 70 -33.50 21.74 -15.04
N LYS A 71 -34.41 21.58 -14.07
CA LYS A 71 -35.85 21.82 -14.26
C LYS A 71 -36.43 22.59 -13.08
N ASP A 72 -37.15 23.68 -13.35
CA ASP A 72 -37.84 24.49 -12.33
C ASP A 72 -36.91 24.89 -11.16
N GLY A 73 -35.66 25.22 -11.49
CA GLY A 73 -34.63 25.57 -10.54
C GLY A 73 -34.10 24.40 -9.69
N TRP A 74 -34.26 23.16 -10.15
CA TRP A 74 -33.73 21.95 -9.53
C TRP A 74 -32.77 21.23 -10.45
N ILE A 75 -31.69 20.73 -9.89
CA ILE A 75 -30.80 19.77 -10.56
C ILE A 75 -31.36 18.38 -10.26
N MET A 76 -31.83 17.69 -11.30
CA MET A 76 -32.52 16.41 -11.23
C MET A 76 -31.50 15.26 -11.12
N LEU A 77 -30.88 15.15 -9.94
CA LEU A 77 -29.89 14.15 -9.62
C LEU A 77 -30.03 13.70 -8.16
N ALA A 78 -30.12 12.38 -7.94
CA ALA A 78 -30.04 11.79 -6.62
C ALA A 78 -28.60 11.89 -6.11
N THR A 79 -28.43 12.47 -4.91
CA THR A 79 -27.12 12.64 -4.27
C THR A 79 -27.27 12.47 -2.75
N ASP A 80 -26.17 12.21 -2.07
CA ASP A 80 -26.05 12.25 -0.61
C ASP A 80 -25.56 13.63 -0.11
N LEU A 81 -25.61 14.66 -0.95
CA LEU A 81 -25.26 16.03 -0.59
C LEU A 81 -26.15 16.54 0.54
N LYS A 82 -25.65 17.54 1.27
CA LYS A 82 -26.38 18.23 2.34
C LYS A 82 -26.42 19.72 2.10
N ALA A 83 -27.48 20.36 2.60
CA ALA A 83 -27.54 21.82 2.61
C ALA A 83 -26.33 22.42 3.35
N GLY A 84 -25.72 23.45 2.76
CA GLY A 84 -24.49 24.09 3.21
C GLY A 84 -23.20 23.49 2.63
N GLU A 85 -23.24 22.31 2.01
CA GLU A 85 -22.09 21.78 1.26
C GLU A 85 -21.89 22.56 -0.05
N ARG A 86 -20.68 22.53 -0.61
CA ARG A 86 -20.36 23.19 -1.88
C ARG A 86 -20.11 22.16 -2.96
N VAL A 87 -20.67 22.38 -4.14
CA VAL A 87 -20.59 21.44 -5.28
C VAL A 87 -20.12 22.16 -6.52
N LYS A 88 -19.18 21.56 -7.25
CA LYS A 88 -18.67 22.09 -8.51
C LYS A 88 -19.58 21.65 -9.64
N ILE A 89 -20.12 22.64 -10.34
CA ILE A 89 -21.02 22.46 -11.48
C ILE A 89 -20.33 23.05 -12.71
N ILE A 90 -20.36 22.29 -13.80
CA ILE A 90 -19.74 22.63 -15.07
C ILE A 90 -20.84 22.75 -16.13
N THR A 91 -20.84 23.87 -16.84
CA THR A 91 -21.70 24.17 -17.98
C THR A 91 -20.84 24.43 -19.22
N GLU A 92 -21.46 24.81 -20.34
CA GLU A 92 -20.68 25.23 -21.52
C GLU A 92 -19.95 26.56 -21.31
N GLN A 93 -20.48 27.45 -20.47
CA GLN A 93 -19.91 28.79 -20.28
C GLN A 93 -19.00 28.90 -19.05
N CYS A 94 -19.23 28.12 -18.00
CA CYS A 94 -18.50 28.25 -16.73
C CYS A 94 -18.32 26.92 -15.97
N ALA A 95 -17.34 26.91 -15.07
CA ALA A 95 -17.08 25.82 -14.12
C ALA A 95 -16.85 26.41 -12.73
N GLU A 96 -17.89 26.41 -11.89
CA GLU A 96 -17.92 27.16 -10.63
C GLU A 96 -18.44 26.32 -9.46
N LEU A 97 -18.18 26.79 -8.23
CA LEU A 97 -18.63 26.19 -6.98
C LEU A 97 -19.88 26.89 -6.48
N TYR A 98 -20.92 26.12 -6.19
CA TYR A 98 -22.18 26.63 -5.66
C TYR A 98 -22.50 25.97 -4.32
N GLU A 99 -23.05 26.74 -3.39
CA GLU A 99 -23.55 26.22 -2.11
C GLU A 99 -24.88 25.52 -2.32
N VAL A 100 -25.02 24.29 -1.82
CA VAL A 100 -26.26 23.51 -1.83
C VAL A 100 -27.23 24.12 -0.84
N THR A 101 -28.41 24.52 -1.31
CA THR A 101 -29.44 25.16 -0.46
C THR A 101 -30.53 24.19 -0.03
N GLN A 102 -30.81 23.18 -0.85
CA GLN A 102 -31.88 22.20 -0.58
C GLN A 102 -31.57 20.86 -1.26
N VAL A 103 -31.87 19.74 -0.60
CA VAL A 103 -31.68 18.39 -1.13
C VAL A 103 -32.94 17.57 -0.91
N GLU A 104 -33.36 16.84 -1.94
CA GLU A 104 -34.45 15.87 -1.95
C GLU A 104 -33.96 14.55 -2.58
N GLU A 105 -34.75 13.48 -2.48
CA GLU A 105 -34.37 12.11 -2.86
C GLU A 105 -33.74 11.99 -4.27
N SER A 106 -34.23 12.77 -5.23
CA SER A 106 -33.80 12.70 -6.64
C SER A 106 -33.41 14.04 -7.24
N ARG A 107 -33.23 15.07 -6.41
CA ARG A 107 -32.89 16.41 -6.88
C ARG A 107 -32.32 17.30 -5.78
N PHE A 108 -31.54 18.30 -6.17
CA PHE A 108 -31.05 19.32 -5.24
C PHE A 108 -31.07 20.71 -5.88
N ARG A 109 -30.98 21.75 -5.04
CA ARG A 109 -30.83 23.15 -5.44
C ARG A 109 -29.53 23.70 -4.91
N VAL A 110 -29.01 24.68 -5.64
CA VAL A 110 -27.86 25.47 -5.20
C VAL A 110 -28.21 26.96 -5.17
N ALA A 111 -27.44 27.72 -4.40
CA ALA A 111 -27.53 29.16 -4.35
C ALA A 111 -27.20 29.74 -5.73
N GLU A 112 -27.87 30.84 -6.07
CA GLU A 112 -27.60 31.59 -7.29
C GLU A 112 -27.69 30.77 -8.58
N LEU A 113 -28.48 29.69 -8.62
CA LEU A 113 -28.65 28.82 -9.79
C LEU A 113 -28.95 29.61 -11.09
N GLN A 114 -29.63 30.75 -11.01
CA GLN A 114 -29.89 31.64 -12.14
C GLN A 114 -28.64 32.20 -12.84
N THR A 115 -27.46 32.15 -12.21
CA THR A 115 -26.18 32.55 -12.82
C THR A 115 -25.61 31.45 -13.70
N LEU A 116 -26.07 30.21 -13.53
CA LEU A 116 -25.83 29.17 -14.53
C LEU A 116 -26.58 29.62 -15.79
N ASN A 117 -25.85 30.00 -16.83
CA ASN A 117 -26.43 30.39 -18.11
C ASN A 117 -26.90 29.15 -18.88
N VAL A 118 -27.87 28.43 -18.30
CA VAL A 118 -28.35 27.10 -18.72
C VAL A 118 -29.23 27.23 -19.97
N GLU A 119 -28.65 27.64 -21.10
CA GLU A 119 -29.34 27.65 -22.41
C GLU A 119 -29.79 26.23 -22.78
N GLN A 120 -28.96 25.25 -22.47
CA GLN A 120 -29.25 23.82 -22.56
C GLN A 120 -29.56 23.37 -21.13
N GLN A 121 -30.80 22.94 -20.84
CA GLN A 121 -31.33 22.50 -19.53
C GLN A 121 -30.59 21.30 -18.90
N THR A 122 -29.27 21.18 -19.08
CA THR A 122 -28.41 20.13 -18.58
C THR A 122 -27.10 20.72 -18.08
N VAL A 123 -26.62 20.23 -16.94
CA VAL A 123 -25.33 20.59 -16.35
C VAL A 123 -24.51 19.34 -16.06
N PHE A 124 -23.21 19.47 -15.91
CA PHE A 124 -22.34 18.41 -15.43
C PHE A 124 -21.96 18.67 -13.98
N VAL A 125 -22.43 17.82 -13.07
CA VAL A 125 -22.10 17.88 -11.65
C VAL A 125 -20.79 17.13 -11.45
N TYR A 126 -19.70 17.87 -11.26
CA TYR A 126 -18.37 17.29 -11.12
C TYR A 126 -18.25 16.57 -9.76
N GLY A 127 -18.61 17.25 -8.68
CA GLY A 127 -18.60 16.68 -7.33
C GLY A 127 -18.39 17.72 -6.24
N ARG A 128 -18.21 17.28 -4.99
CA ARG A 128 -18.22 18.15 -3.82
C ARG A 128 -16.85 18.74 -3.49
N GLU A 129 -16.85 19.94 -2.91
CA GLU A 129 -15.69 20.50 -2.21
C GLU A 129 -15.55 19.76 -0.88
N VAL A 130 -14.36 19.23 -0.62
CA VAL A 130 -14.01 18.57 0.62
C VAL A 130 -12.81 19.26 1.24
N ASN A 131 -12.77 19.25 2.56
CA ASN A 131 -11.76 19.89 3.39
C ASN A 131 -10.85 18.86 4.08
N ASP A 132 -11.06 17.58 3.83
CA ASP A 132 -10.25 16.44 4.27
C ASP A 132 -9.53 15.77 3.08
N PHE A 133 -9.19 16.52 2.03
CA PHE A 133 -8.44 15.97 0.91
C PHE A 133 -6.99 15.68 1.32
N HIS A 134 -6.49 14.53 0.88
CA HIS A 134 -5.16 14.03 1.21
C HIS A 134 -4.31 13.89 -0.06
N THR A 135 -3.07 14.37 -0.01
CA THR A 135 -2.08 14.17 -1.07
C THR A 135 -0.82 13.49 -0.54
N VAL A 136 -0.16 12.71 -1.39
CA VAL A 136 0.98 11.88 -1.01
C VAL A 136 2.28 12.53 -1.50
N ASP A 137 3.24 12.64 -0.58
CA ASP A 137 4.64 12.94 -0.88
C ASP A 137 5.37 11.64 -1.23
N TYR A 138 5.54 11.41 -2.53
CA TYR A 138 6.25 10.25 -3.05
C TYR A 138 7.77 10.31 -2.81
N GLU A 139 8.36 11.48 -2.55
CA GLU A 139 9.78 11.58 -2.18
C GLU A 139 10.01 11.00 -0.78
N ALA A 140 9.12 11.31 0.17
CA ALA A 140 9.15 10.73 1.51
C ALA A 140 9.01 9.20 1.49
N ILE A 141 8.09 8.66 0.68
CA ILE A 141 7.94 7.19 0.50
C ILE A 141 9.16 6.60 -0.19
N SER A 142 9.72 7.29 -1.18
CA SER A 142 10.92 6.83 -1.90
C SER A 142 12.11 6.68 -0.94
N MET A 143 12.32 7.65 -0.04
CA MET A 143 13.40 7.57 0.94
C MET A 143 13.16 6.51 2.02
N LEU A 144 11.91 6.29 2.43
CA LEU A 144 11.52 5.14 3.26
C LEU A 144 11.93 3.82 2.59
N ASN A 145 11.62 3.69 1.29
CA ASN A 145 11.98 2.50 0.51
C ASN A 145 13.49 2.31 0.35
N VAL A 146 14.27 3.40 0.19
CA VAL A 146 15.74 3.32 0.16
C VAL A 146 16.27 2.75 1.47
N SER A 147 15.78 3.25 2.62
CA SER A 147 16.19 2.76 3.94
C SER A 147 15.81 1.29 4.14
N ALA A 148 14.56 0.93 3.83
CA ALA A 148 14.07 -0.45 3.91
C ALA A 148 14.87 -1.40 3.00
N THR A 149 15.24 -0.97 1.80
CA THR A 149 16.06 -1.77 0.87
C THR A 149 17.47 -2.04 1.44
N GLN A 150 18.07 -1.04 2.10
CA GLN A 150 19.35 -1.22 2.77
C GLN A 150 19.25 -2.22 3.92
N GLU A 151 18.15 -2.21 4.67
CA GLU A 151 17.93 -3.19 5.74
C GLU A 151 17.69 -4.59 5.21
N LEU A 152 16.86 -4.74 4.17
CA LEU A 152 16.70 -6.02 3.47
C LEU A 152 18.04 -6.59 3.03
N TYR A 153 18.93 -5.76 2.50
CA TYR A 153 20.28 -6.19 2.12
C TYR A 153 21.10 -6.68 3.33
N ARG A 154 21.04 -6.00 4.49
CA ARG A 154 21.71 -6.47 5.72
C ARG A 154 21.17 -7.81 6.18
N LEU A 155 19.84 -7.98 6.20
CA LEU A 155 19.19 -9.22 6.58
C LEU A 155 19.60 -10.37 5.67
N ILE A 156 19.63 -10.15 4.34
CA ILE A 156 20.11 -11.14 3.37
C ILE A 156 21.56 -11.54 3.66
N GLN A 157 22.46 -10.59 3.91
CA GLN A 157 23.85 -10.92 4.25
C GLN A 157 23.98 -11.69 5.56
N GLN A 158 23.17 -11.37 6.56
CA GLN A 158 23.16 -12.09 7.84
C GLN A 158 22.69 -13.52 7.66
N GLN A 159 21.57 -13.72 6.95
CA GLN A 159 21.03 -15.04 6.65
C GLN A 159 22.03 -15.88 5.84
N GLN A 160 22.74 -15.28 4.89
CA GLN A 160 23.76 -15.97 4.11
C GLN A 160 24.91 -16.47 5.01
N ARG A 161 25.40 -15.65 5.96
CA ARG A 161 26.43 -16.08 6.92
C ARG A 161 25.96 -17.23 7.80
N GLU A 162 24.71 -17.18 8.25
CA GLU A 162 24.12 -18.26 9.07
C GLU A 162 23.99 -19.56 8.27
N ILE A 163 23.53 -19.49 7.02
CA ILE A 163 23.46 -20.65 6.11
C ILE A 163 24.85 -21.26 5.92
N ASP A 164 25.89 -20.46 5.72
CA ASP A 164 27.25 -20.96 5.50
C ASP A 164 27.84 -21.60 6.77
N ALA A 165 27.52 -21.05 7.95
CA ALA A 165 27.87 -21.65 9.24
C ALA A 165 27.16 -22.99 9.44
N LEU A 166 25.84 -23.05 9.21
CA LEU A 166 25.05 -24.29 9.34
C LEU A 166 25.48 -25.36 8.34
N LYS A 167 25.84 -24.99 7.12
CA LYS A 167 26.42 -25.92 6.12
C LYS A 167 27.75 -26.49 6.59
N SER A 168 28.60 -25.65 7.16
CA SER A 168 29.91 -26.07 7.67
C SER A 168 29.76 -27.04 8.84
N GLN A 169 28.88 -26.75 9.80
CA GLN A 169 28.54 -27.65 10.91
C GLN A 169 27.96 -28.97 10.42
N ASN A 170 27.00 -28.94 9.49
CA ASN A 170 26.44 -30.16 8.89
C ASN A 170 27.50 -31.03 8.22
N ASN A 171 28.44 -30.42 7.50
CA ASN A 171 29.53 -31.17 6.87
C ASN A 171 30.48 -31.80 7.90
N ALA A 172 30.74 -31.11 9.02
CA ALA A 172 31.52 -31.67 10.12
C ALA A 172 30.81 -32.88 10.76
N LEU A 173 29.52 -32.73 11.09
CA LEU A 173 28.70 -33.81 11.65
C LEU A 173 28.62 -35.01 10.71
N LYS A 174 28.44 -34.80 9.40
CA LYS A 174 28.45 -35.90 8.40
C LYS A 174 29.76 -36.69 8.41
N LYS A 175 30.90 -36.01 8.56
CA LYS A 175 32.21 -36.67 8.66
C LYS A 175 32.33 -37.48 9.94
N GLU A 176 31.86 -36.93 11.06
CA GLU A 176 31.86 -37.61 12.35
C GLU A 176 30.99 -38.87 12.33
N VAL A 177 29.75 -38.77 11.79
CA VAL A 177 28.85 -39.91 11.58
C VAL A 177 29.52 -41.01 10.73
N THR A 178 30.24 -40.61 9.67
CA THR A 178 30.96 -41.57 8.81
C THR A 178 32.13 -42.24 9.55
N SER A 179 32.82 -41.51 10.42
CA SER A 179 33.89 -42.07 11.25
C SER A 179 33.33 -43.07 12.27
N LEU A 180 32.23 -42.71 12.95
CA LEU A 180 31.56 -43.55 13.93
C LEU A 180 31.03 -44.85 13.31
N SER A 181 30.40 -44.78 12.13
CA SER A 181 29.96 -45.99 11.42
C SER A 181 31.13 -46.89 11.03
N GLY A 182 32.27 -46.30 10.63
CA GLY A 182 33.51 -47.03 10.38
C GLY A 182 34.06 -47.73 11.62
N LEU A 183 34.00 -47.09 12.80
CA LEU A 183 34.39 -47.71 14.07
C LEU A 183 33.44 -48.83 14.48
N GLN A 184 32.12 -48.63 14.33
CA GLN A 184 31.12 -49.67 14.60
C GLN A 184 31.39 -50.93 13.76
N ALA A 185 31.73 -50.76 12.48
CA ALA A 185 32.09 -51.89 11.62
C ALA A 185 33.34 -52.64 12.11
N LYS A 186 34.36 -51.93 12.61
CA LYS A 186 35.56 -52.55 13.19
C LYS A 186 35.25 -53.29 14.50
N VAL A 187 34.42 -52.71 15.37
CA VAL A 187 33.98 -53.35 16.62
C VAL A 187 33.26 -54.66 16.31
N ALA A 188 32.34 -54.67 15.35
CA ALA A 188 31.65 -55.89 14.93
C ALA A 188 32.62 -56.98 14.41
N GLN A 189 33.69 -56.59 13.69
CA GLN A 189 34.71 -57.55 13.25
C GLN A 189 35.51 -58.14 14.42
N ILE A 190 35.85 -57.33 15.42
CA ILE A 190 36.57 -57.78 16.62
C ILE A 190 35.69 -58.75 17.43
N GLU A 191 34.41 -58.44 17.62
CA GLU A 191 33.46 -59.33 18.29
C GLU A 191 33.36 -60.71 17.62
N LEU A 192 33.28 -60.73 16.27
CA LEU A 192 33.29 -61.97 15.50
C LEU A 192 34.61 -62.75 15.65
N ALA A 193 35.75 -62.06 15.69
CA ALA A 193 37.05 -62.69 15.89
C ALA A 193 37.17 -63.31 17.30
N LEU A 194 36.72 -62.61 18.34
CA LEU A 194 36.68 -63.11 19.72
C LEU A 194 35.80 -64.37 19.85
N GLN A 195 34.63 -64.37 19.23
CA GLN A 195 33.74 -65.55 19.20
C GLN A 195 34.42 -66.76 18.55
N ARG A 196 35.13 -66.54 17.44
CA ARG A 196 35.89 -67.62 16.77
C ARG A 196 36.99 -68.19 17.66
N MET A 197 37.74 -67.34 18.37
CA MET A 197 38.80 -67.80 19.26
C MET A 197 38.26 -68.61 20.44
N ASN A 198 37.17 -68.16 21.07
CA ASN A 198 36.54 -68.90 22.17
C ASN A 198 36.07 -70.30 21.74
N ASN A 199 35.56 -70.44 20.52
CA ASN A 199 35.12 -71.75 20.01
C ASN A 199 36.28 -72.71 19.73
N ILE A 200 37.49 -72.22 19.49
CA ILE A 200 38.70 -73.04 19.25
C ILE A 200 39.33 -73.49 20.59
N GLY A 201 39.20 -72.71 21.66
CA GLY A 201 39.73 -73.05 22.98
C GLY A 201 38.88 -74.05 23.80
N LEU A 202 37.70 -74.44 23.29
CA LEU A 202 36.76 -75.37 23.94
C LEU A 202 36.76 -76.77 23.31
N THR A 203 37.67 -77.04 22.36
CA THR A 203 37.91 -78.36 21.73
C THR A 203 39.27 -78.90 22.14
#